data_AF-A0A9E5XY09-F1
#
_entry.id   AF-A0A9E5XY09-F1
#
_cell.length_a   1.000
_cell.length_b   1.000
_cell.length_c   1.000
_cell.angle_alpha   90.00
_cell.angle_beta   90.00
_cell.angle_gamma   90.00
#
_symmetry.space_group_name_H-M   'P 1'
#
loop_
_entity.id
_entity.type
_entity.pdbx_description
1 polymer ?
#
loop_
_entity_poly.entity_id
_entity_poly.type
_entity_poly.pdbx_seq_one_letter_code
_entity_poly.pdbx_strand_id
1 'polypeptide(L)'
;MLSYYSDKSAKKDVSLRLNVKRIESKIRKADIETEKLLKFYAGEIKKNISVLKDKSSAEFFKHLKIEQKKNFTVLIYQNDSLKFWTDNSFPASFSFSASGFENSKVIRARNGWYRIKTADIDGFRAVALYRIKNNFFYENKYLKNTFSAGIDLPSSVIVSLSPMAIGKNIKDTEGNYLFSLIPSNNITDTDKDTELPFFLFITALIFLMLFFNSVILSISYSEKTYLPAFIILPGLFVFFAILIIFNRPSYLSGSGFFSEELFSGVFPFDRLADIIFISIFAAFSVVRLFDLFPLEKLFQKFALGNKIISDFLLLIFLLTSFWLFIEISVLFKDIILNSKMSFDIQSFIKPDIYKITIVVFTTILYLSLIFFTDSFIKLAARIIPFGRSLILSFSAFTLSLLSASLSGATSVYFALFTMYALILIILFVRYTKDYYSYFSLLALIFVFTVFSAG
;
A
#
# COMPACT_ATOMS: atom_id res chain seq x y z
N MET A 1 -20.34 -31.41 -14.06
CA MET A 1 -19.53 -32.40 -14.79
C MET A 1 -18.46 -31.62 -15.54
N LEU A 2 -17.17 -31.61 -15.22
CA LEU A 2 -16.31 -32.38 -14.31
C LEU A 2 -15.60 -31.33 -13.43
N SER A 3 -15.71 -31.25 -12.10
CA SER A 3 -15.52 -32.24 -11.03
C SER A 3 -14.10 -32.80 -10.94
N TYR A 4 -13.54 -32.67 -9.73
CA TYR A 4 -13.02 -33.82 -8.97
C TYR A 4 -11.52 -34.14 -8.96
N TYR A 5 -10.60 -33.23 -9.33
CA TYR A 5 -9.17 -33.44 -9.05
C TYR A 5 -8.45 -32.19 -8.56
N SER A 6 -8.56 -31.93 -7.25
CA SER A 6 -7.46 -31.43 -6.41
C SER A 6 -7.85 -31.52 -4.91
N ASP A 7 -8.56 -32.59 -4.52
CA ASP A 7 -9.06 -32.81 -3.15
C ASP A 7 -8.18 -33.77 -2.33
N LYS A 8 -6.85 -33.64 -2.44
CA LYS A 8 -5.92 -34.46 -1.62
C LYS A 8 -4.72 -33.75 -1.00
N SER A 9 -4.45 -32.47 -1.32
CA SER A 9 -3.39 -31.69 -0.63
C SER A 9 -3.92 -30.65 0.37
N ALA A 10 -5.22 -30.34 0.35
CA ALA A 10 -5.85 -29.37 1.26
C ALA A 10 -6.26 -29.94 2.63
N LYS A 11 -6.07 -31.24 2.88
CA LYS A 11 -6.25 -31.89 4.19
C LYS A 11 -5.02 -31.76 5.10
N LYS A 12 -4.21 -30.73 4.92
CA LYS A 12 -3.10 -30.41 5.84
C LYS A 12 -3.55 -29.29 6.78
N ASP A 13 -4.45 -29.66 7.68
CA ASP A 13 -4.43 -29.25 9.09
C ASP A 13 -4.04 -27.79 9.41
N VAL A 14 -4.57 -26.81 8.65
CA VAL A 14 -4.72 -25.44 9.17
C VAL A 14 -6.01 -25.40 9.99
N SER A 15 -6.15 -26.36 10.90
CA SER A 15 -7.07 -26.22 12.01
C SER A 15 -6.41 -25.18 12.91
N LEU A 16 -6.78 -23.91 12.73
CA LEU A 16 -6.41 -22.87 13.68
C LEU A 16 -6.80 -23.42 15.06
N ARG A 17 -5.81 -23.80 15.87
CA ARG A 17 -6.04 -24.41 17.19
C ARG A 17 -6.54 -23.30 18.10
N LEU A 18 -7.79 -22.89 17.88
CA LEU A 18 -8.54 -21.98 18.72
C LEU A 18 -8.58 -22.62 20.11
N ASN A 19 -7.73 -22.13 21.00
CA ASN A 19 -7.68 -22.61 22.36
C ASN A 19 -8.90 -22.05 23.11
N VAL A 20 -10.02 -22.75 22.96
CA VAL A 20 -11.34 -22.39 23.52
C VAL A 20 -11.22 -22.07 25.00
N LYS A 21 -10.51 -22.91 25.77
CA LYS A 21 -10.30 -22.70 27.22
C LYS A 21 -9.58 -21.38 27.52
N ARG A 22 -8.57 -21.01 26.73
CA ARG A 22 -7.88 -19.71 26.88
C ARG A 22 -8.82 -18.56 26.61
N ILE A 23 -9.63 -18.64 25.55
CA ILE A 23 -10.58 -17.59 25.15
C ILE A 23 -11.68 -17.44 26.20
N GLU A 24 -12.28 -18.54 26.63
CA GLU A 24 -13.27 -18.59 27.73
C GLU A 24 -12.68 -18.01 29.01
N SER A 25 -11.42 -18.32 29.36
CA SER A 25 -10.77 -17.73 30.54
C SER A 25 -10.63 -16.20 30.45
N LYS A 26 -10.41 -15.67 29.24
CA LYS A 26 -10.27 -14.23 28.99
C LYS A 26 -11.62 -13.53 29.03
N ILE A 27 -12.64 -14.15 28.46
CA ILE A 27 -14.02 -13.67 28.56
C ILE A 27 -14.49 -13.71 30.01
N ARG A 28 -14.14 -14.77 30.77
CA ARG A 28 -14.42 -14.84 32.21
C ARG A 28 -13.76 -13.70 32.98
N LYS A 29 -12.50 -13.37 32.68
CA LYS A 29 -11.84 -12.20 33.28
C LYS A 29 -12.57 -10.91 32.93
N ALA A 30 -12.97 -10.72 31.67
CA ALA A 30 -13.76 -9.56 31.27
C ALA A 30 -15.13 -9.51 31.97
N ASP A 31 -15.78 -10.65 32.16
CA ASP A 31 -17.07 -10.79 32.85
C ASP A 31 -16.98 -10.45 34.35
N ILE A 32 -15.85 -10.75 35.00
CA ILE A 32 -15.57 -10.32 36.38
C ILE A 32 -15.36 -8.81 36.45
N GLU A 33 -14.65 -8.25 35.47
CA GLU A 33 -14.38 -6.80 35.42
C GLU A 33 -15.64 -5.99 35.11
N THR A 34 -16.52 -6.46 34.20
CA THR A 34 -17.83 -5.81 33.98
C THR A 34 -18.70 -5.84 35.23
N GLU A 35 -18.70 -6.94 35.99
CA GLU A 35 -19.42 -7.01 37.27
C GLU A 35 -18.88 -6.05 38.32
N LYS A 36 -17.55 -5.90 38.42
CA LYS A 36 -16.94 -4.91 39.33
C LYS A 36 -17.37 -3.49 38.97
N LEU A 37 -17.33 -3.15 37.68
CA LEU A 37 -17.79 -1.85 37.19
C LEU A 37 -19.28 -1.63 37.49
N LEU A 38 -20.13 -2.63 37.26
CA LEU A 38 -21.56 -2.53 37.62
C LEU A 38 -21.76 -2.31 39.11
N LYS A 39 -21.04 -3.04 39.98
CA LYS A 39 -21.12 -2.86 41.44
C LYS A 39 -20.64 -1.48 41.87
N PHE A 40 -19.57 -0.98 41.27
CA PHE A 40 -19.07 0.38 41.51
C PHE A 40 -20.12 1.43 41.17
N TYR A 41 -20.65 1.40 39.93
CA TYR A 41 -21.65 2.36 39.48
C TYR A 41 -22.99 2.21 40.22
N ALA A 42 -23.39 0.99 40.58
CA ALA A 42 -24.56 0.75 41.43
C ALA A 42 -24.40 1.42 42.82
N GLY A 43 -23.21 1.31 43.41
CA GLY A 43 -22.90 1.98 44.68
C GLY A 43 -22.94 3.51 44.56
N GLU A 44 -22.37 4.06 43.50
CA GLU A 44 -22.37 5.51 43.23
C GLU A 44 -23.78 6.05 42.95
N ILE A 45 -24.61 5.30 42.22
CA ILE A 45 -26.03 5.65 41.97
C ILE A 45 -26.78 5.67 43.31
N LYS A 46 -26.66 4.62 44.14
CA LYS A 46 -27.33 4.55 45.44
C LYS A 46 -26.94 5.69 46.37
N LYS A 47 -25.65 6.04 46.40
CA LYS A 47 -25.13 7.13 47.23
C LYS A 47 -25.70 8.49 46.83
N ASN A 48 -25.96 8.70 45.53
CA ASN A 48 -26.36 10.00 44.99
C ASN A 48 -27.82 10.02 44.48
N ILE A 49 -28.64 9.04 44.86
CA ILE A 49 -29.93 8.79 44.22
C ILE A 49 -30.92 9.95 44.34
N SER A 50 -30.92 10.64 45.48
CA SER A 50 -31.77 11.80 45.74
C SER A 50 -31.44 12.97 44.81
N VAL A 51 -30.19 13.06 44.35
CA VAL A 51 -29.71 14.11 43.44
C VAL A 51 -29.97 13.72 41.98
N LEU A 52 -29.94 12.44 41.64
CA LEU A 52 -29.96 11.96 40.25
C LEU A 52 -31.36 11.79 39.64
N LYS A 53 -32.41 11.65 40.46
CA LYS A 53 -33.75 11.25 39.98
C LYS A 53 -34.44 12.19 38.98
N ASP A 54 -34.08 13.47 38.90
CA ASP A 54 -34.74 14.43 37.99
C ASP A 54 -33.75 15.33 37.22
N LYS A 55 -32.49 14.88 37.08
CA LYS A 55 -31.42 15.71 36.54
C LYS A 55 -31.06 15.44 35.08
N SER A 56 -30.51 16.47 34.43
CA SER A 56 -30.04 16.37 33.04
C SER A 56 -28.80 15.50 32.93
N SER A 57 -28.52 14.94 31.75
CA SER A 57 -27.34 14.09 31.48
C SER A 57 -26.01 14.78 31.82
N ALA A 58 -25.92 16.11 31.69
CA ALA A 58 -24.74 16.89 32.07
C ALA A 58 -24.45 16.89 33.59
N GLU A 59 -25.48 16.76 34.42
CA GLU A 59 -25.33 16.73 35.88
C GLU A 59 -24.92 15.35 36.38
N PHE A 60 -25.22 14.26 35.64
CA PHE A 60 -24.72 12.93 35.96
C PHE A 60 -23.19 12.88 35.97
N PHE A 61 -22.54 13.52 34.98
CA PHE A 61 -21.07 13.59 34.91
C PHE A 61 -20.44 14.37 36.08
N LYS A 62 -21.18 15.29 36.74
CA LYS A 62 -20.67 16.06 37.88
C LYS A 62 -20.74 15.29 39.19
N HIS A 63 -21.69 14.38 39.32
CA HIS A 63 -22.00 13.69 40.57
C HIS A 63 -21.53 12.24 40.63
N LEU A 64 -21.18 11.63 39.48
CA LEU A 64 -20.63 10.28 39.43
C LEU A 64 -19.11 10.31 39.25
N LYS A 65 -18.40 9.52 40.06
CA LYS A 65 -16.99 9.24 39.78
C LYS A 65 -16.87 8.42 38.50
N ILE A 66 -15.97 8.84 37.61
CA ILE A 66 -15.74 8.18 36.32
C ILE A 66 -14.53 7.26 36.46
N GLU A 67 -14.76 5.95 36.32
CA GLU A 67 -13.69 4.95 36.17
C GLU A 67 -13.63 4.53 34.70
N GLN A 68 -12.67 5.10 33.96
CA GLN A 68 -12.46 4.73 32.57
C GLN A 68 -11.54 3.51 32.47
N LYS A 69 -11.96 2.52 31.71
CA LYS A 69 -11.17 1.32 31.44
C LYS A 69 -11.23 0.96 29.97
N LYS A 70 -10.07 0.79 29.35
CA LYS A 70 -9.95 0.49 27.93
C LYS A 70 -10.74 -0.77 27.56
N ASN A 71 -11.53 -0.70 26.47
CA ASN A 71 -12.46 -1.74 25.97
C ASN A 71 -13.71 -2.00 26.82
N PHE A 72 -13.93 -1.22 27.89
CA PHE A 72 -15.14 -1.29 28.70
C PHE A 72 -15.92 0.02 28.59
N THR A 73 -17.23 -0.10 28.45
CA THR A 73 -18.15 1.05 28.44
C THR A 73 -19.28 0.76 29.41
N VAL A 74 -19.61 1.72 30.27
CA VAL A 74 -20.79 1.66 31.12
C VAL A 74 -21.78 2.70 30.64
N LEU A 75 -23.03 2.28 30.46
CA LEU A 75 -24.18 3.12 30.13
C LEU A 75 -25.15 3.10 31.31
N ILE A 76 -25.75 4.24 31.64
CA ILE A 76 -26.80 4.30 32.66
C ILE A 76 -28.04 4.90 32.01
N TYR A 77 -29.11 4.10 32.05
CA TYR A 77 -30.44 4.48 31.63
C TYR A 77 -31.28 4.79 32.86
N GLN A 78 -32.16 5.77 32.72
CA GLN A 78 -33.22 6.03 33.68
C GLN A 78 -34.55 5.89 32.95
N ASN A 79 -35.41 4.99 33.44
CA ASN A 79 -36.57 4.51 32.70
C ASN A 79 -36.11 3.99 31.33
N ASP A 80 -36.47 4.68 30.24
CA ASP A 80 -36.06 4.31 28.88
C ASP A 80 -34.98 5.24 28.30
N SER A 81 -34.53 6.29 29.00
CA SER A 81 -33.61 7.29 28.43
C SER A 81 -32.17 7.13 28.92
N LEU A 82 -31.21 7.19 28.00
CA LEU A 82 -29.79 7.23 28.31
C LEU A 82 -29.43 8.55 29.02
N LYS A 83 -28.84 8.45 30.23
CA LYS A 83 -28.45 9.61 31.04
C LYS A 83 -26.93 9.78 31.16
N PHE A 84 -26.17 8.69 31.08
CA PHE A 84 -24.73 8.71 31.28
C PHE A 84 -24.02 7.60 30.50
N TRP A 85 -22.79 7.88 30.07
CA TRP A 85 -21.88 6.90 29.48
C TRP A 85 -20.43 7.22 29.86
N THR A 86 -19.61 6.19 30.07
CA THR A 86 -18.19 6.38 30.42
C THR A 86 -17.29 6.67 29.22
N ASP A 87 -17.71 6.27 28.03
CA ASP A 87 -16.94 6.32 26.78
C ASP A 87 -17.89 6.35 25.58
N ASN A 88 -17.42 6.88 24.45
CA ASN A 88 -18.17 6.98 23.19
C ASN A 88 -17.82 5.87 22.18
N SER A 89 -17.01 4.88 22.58
CA SER A 89 -16.63 3.77 21.69
C SER A 89 -17.79 2.83 21.34
N PHE A 90 -18.86 2.77 22.15
CA PHE A 90 -20.09 2.05 21.82
C PHE A 90 -21.16 3.01 21.24
N PRO A 91 -21.78 2.70 20.08
CA PRO A 91 -22.83 3.54 19.49
C PRO A 91 -24.15 3.33 20.25
N ALA A 92 -24.27 3.93 21.43
CA ALA A 92 -25.42 3.77 22.31
C ALA A 92 -26.71 4.34 21.70
N SER A 93 -27.81 3.60 21.82
CA SER A 93 -29.16 4.12 21.55
C SER A 93 -29.58 5.03 22.69
N PHE A 94 -30.27 6.13 22.37
CA PHE A 94 -30.90 7.00 23.37
C PHE A 94 -32.00 6.29 24.16
N SER A 95 -32.68 5.34 23.53
CA SER A 95 -33.73 4.52 24.15
C SER A 95 -33.20 3.14 24.53
N PHE A 96 -33.50 2.68 25.75
CA PHE A 96 -33.12 1.33 26.21
C PHE A 96 -33.88 0.25 25.45
N SER A 97 -35.19 0.42 25.21
CA SER A 97 -36.00 -0.55 24.46
C SER A 97 -35.49 -0.74 23.02
N ALA A 98 -35.03 0.33 22.37
CA ALA A 98 -34.43 0.28 21.03
C ALA A 98 -32.98 -0.22 21.01
N SER A 99 -32.35 -0.46 22.16
CA SER A 99 -30.94 -0.86 22.25
C SER A 99 -30.70 -2.34 21.94
N GLY A 100 -31.74 -3.19 22.03
CA GLY A 100 -31.61 -4.64 21.90
C GLY A 100 -30.88 -5.33 23.06
N PHE A 101 -30.69 -4.64 24.19
CA PHE A 101 -30.04 -5.22 25.38
C PHE A 101 -30.92 -6.24 26.11
N GLU A 102 -32.25 -6.18 25.96
CA GLU A 102 -33.15 -7.12 26.61
C GLU A 102 -32.86 -8.55 26.19
N ASN A 103 -32.63 -9.41 27.19
CA ASN A 103 -32.34 -10.85 27.04
C ASN A 103 -31.10 -11.20 26.19
N SER A 104 -30.27 -10.22 25.85
CA SER A 104 -29.04 -10.44 25.09
C SER A 104 -27.85 -10.65 26.03
N LYS A 105 -27.02 -11.65 25.75
CA LYS A 105 -25.70 -11.79 26.42
C LYS A 105 -24.59 -11.15 25.60
N VAL A 106 -24.77 -11.11 24.28
CA VAL A 106 -23.84 -10.54 23.30
C VAL A 106 -24.64 -9.79 22.25
N ILE A 107 -24.18 -8.61 21.87
CA ILE A 107 -24.83 -7.78 20.85
C ILE A 107 -23.88 -7.44 19.71
N ARG A 108 -24.44 -7.37 18.49
CA ARG A 108 -23.77 -6.81 17.31
C ARG A 108 -24.17 -5.35 17.16
N ALA A 109 -23.24 -4.44 17.41
CA ALA A 109 -23.42 -3.02 17.11
C ALA A 109 -22.78 -2.67 15.75
N ARG A 110 -23.01 -1.44 15.28
CA ARG A 110 -22.50 -0.96 13.98
C ARG A 110 -20.97 -1.03 13.84
N ASN A 111 -20.24 -1.01 14.94
CA ASN A 111 -18.78 -0.93 14.97
C ASN A 111 -18.12 -2.13 15.66
N GLY A 112 -18.87 -3.17 16.03
CA GLY A 112 -18.29 -4.31 16.73
C GLY A 112 -19.27 -5.22 17.45
N TRP A 113 -18.67 -6.25 18.06
CA TRP A 113 -19.33 -7.25 18.90
C TRP A 113 -19.04 -6.95 20.37
N TYR A 114 -20.06 -7.00 21.22
CA TYR A 114 -19.94 -6.63 22.63
C TYR A 114 -20.59 -7.66 23.53
N ARG A 115 -19.89 -8.02 24.60
CA ARG A 115 -20.44 -8.77 25.73
C ARG A 115 -21.16 -7.79 26.66
N ILE A 116 -22.38 -8.11 27.07
CA ILE A 116 -23.22 -7.20 27.85
C ILE A 116 -23.61 -7.81 29.21
N LYS A 117 -23.58 -7.00 30.27
CA LYS A 117 -24.19 -7.30 31.58
C LYS A 117 -25.00 -6.11 32.04
N THR A 118 -26.13 -6.37 32.68
CA THR A 118 -27.06 -5.35 33.15
C THR A 118 -27.28 -5.46 34.65
N ALA A 119 -27.59 -4.34 35.30
CA ALA A 119 -28.04 -4.30 36.69
C ALA A 119 -29.13 -3.22 36.83
N ASP A 120 -30.25 -3.58 37.44
CA ASP A 120 -31.32 -2.65 37.80
C ASP A 120 -31.09 -2.13 39.23
N ILE A 121 -31.10 -0.81 39.40
CA ILE A 121 -30.83 -0.11 40.66
C ILE A 121 -31.85 1.02 40.82
N ASP A 122 -32.86 0.84 41.67
CA ASP A 122 -33.75 1.91 42.15
C ASP A 122 -34.35 2.82 41.05
N GLY A 123 -34.76 2.24 39.92
CA GLY A 123 -35.32 2.94 38.75
C GLY A 123 -34.30 3.30 37.65
N PHE A 124 -33.03 2.98 37.87
CA PHE A 124 -31.96 3.06 36.89
C PHE A 124 -31.57 1.68 36.37
N ARG A 125 -31.10 1.62 35.13
CA ARG A 125 -30.54 0.42 34.53
C ARG A 125 -29.12 0.70 34.07
N ALA A 126 -28.15 0.11 34.75
CA ALA A 126 -26.75 0.16 34.38
C ALA A 126 -26.41 -0.99 33.42
N VAL A 127 -25.70 -0.69 32.33
CA VAL A 127 -25.27 -1.64 31.32
C VAL A 127 -23.76 -1.55 31.18
N ALA A 128 -23.05 -2.63 31.51
CA ALA A 128 -21.62 -2.74 31.28
C ALA A 128 -21.35 -3.56 30.02
N LEU A 129 -20.53 -3.00 29.14
CA LEU A 129 -20.18 -3.52 27.83
C LEU A 129 -18.69 -3.81 27.81
N TYR A 130 -18.33 -4.99 27.33
CA TYR A 130 -16.96 -5.33 26.98
C TYR A 130 -16.86 -5.60 25.49
N ARG A 131 -15.98 -4.89 24.79
CA ARG A 131 -15.77 -5.09 23.36
C ARG A 131 -15.08 -6.44 23.12
N ILE A 132 -15.65 -7.27 22.27
CA ILE A 132 -15.08 -8.57 21.87
C ILE A 132 -14.24 -8.37 20.61
N LYS A 133 -14.82 -7.76 19.57
CA LYS A 133 -14.19 -7.57 18.26
C LYS A 133 -14.67 -6.29 17.59
N ASN A 134 -13.77 -5.54 16.97
CA ASN A 134 -14.12 -4.45 16.06
C ASN A 134 -14.75 -5.01 14.77
N ASN A 135 -15.75 -4.32 14.25
CA ASN A 135 -16.42 -4.71 13.01
C ASN A 135 -16.85 -3.46 12.23
N PHE A 136 -15.90 -2.83 11.56
CA PHE A 136 -16.06 -1.70 10.66
C PHE A 136 -16.27 -2.21 9.23
N PHE A 137 -17.09 -1.50 8.46
CA PHE A 137 -17.30 -1.79 7.04
C PHE A 137 -16.05 -1.52 6.20
N TYR A 138 -15.23 -0.53 6.60
CA TYR A 138 -13.97 -0.18 5.96
C TYR A 138 -12.83 -0.27 6.98
N GLU A 139 -11.73 -0.91 6.61
CA GLU A 139 -10.50 -0.97 7.40
C GLU A 139 -9.44 -0.01 6.86
N ASN A 140 -8.73 0.65 7.76
CA ASN A 140 -7.60 1.51 7.45
C ASN A 140 -6.55 1.44 8.57
N LYS A 141 -5.50 2.26 8.49
CA LYS A 141 -4.44 2.28 9.50
C LYS A 141 -4.90 2.60 10.93
N TYR A 142 -6.05 3.26 11.09
CA TYR A 142 -6.65 3.60 12.39
C TYR A 142 -7.78 2.65 12.81
N LEU A 143 -8.54 2.13 11.83
CA LEU A 143 -9.68 1.25 12.03
C LEU A 143 -9.33 -0.15 11.55
N LYS A 144 -9.10 -1.08 12.49
CA LYS A 144 -8.83 -2.49 12.17
C LYS A 144 -9.85 -3.40 12.84
N ASN A 145 -10.32 -4.42 12.12
CA ASN A 145 -11.26 -5.42 12.64
C ASN A 145 -10.56 -6.49 13.48
N THR A 146 -9.97 -6.02 14.57
CA THR A 146 -9.21 -6.84 15.51
C THR A 146 -10.05 -7.24 16.71
N PHE A 147 -9.69 -8.37 17.31
CA PHE A 147 -10.21 -8.75 18.61
C PHE A 147 -9.62 -7.83 19.70
N SER A 148 -10.40 -7.61 20.76
CA SER A 148 -9.99 -6.72 21.85
C SER A 148 -8.82 -7.30 22.65
N ALA A 149 -8.04 -6.40 23.26
CA ALA A 149 -6.82 -6.75 23.97
C ALA A 149 -7.05 -7.90 24.98
N GLY A 150 -6.38 -9.02 24.74
CA GLY A 150 -6.48 -10.23 25.56
C GLY A 150 -7.15 -11.42 24.87
N ILE A 151 -7.85 -11.21 23.76
CA ILE A 151 -8.33 -12.28 22.87
C ILE A 151 -7.39 -12.31 21.66
N ASP A 152 -6.32 -13.11 21.76
CA ASP A 152 -5.27 -13.22 20.73
C ASP A 152 -5.77 -14.11 19.58
N LEU A 153 -6.70 -13.57 18.80
CA LEU A 153 -7.28 -14.23 17.64
C LEU A 153 -7.03 -13.41 16.37
N PRO A 154 -6.81 -14.07 15.22
CA PRO A 154 -6.72 -13.38 13.95
C PRO A 154 -8.01 -12.63 13.61
N SER A 155 -7.88 -11.53 12.87
CA SER A 155 -9.02 -10.73 12.38
C SER A 155 -9.95 -11.53 11.47
N SER A 156 -9.45 -12.58 10.81
CA SER A 156 -10.18 -13.50 9.93
C SER A 156 -11.30 -14.27 10.65
N VAL A 157 -11.22 -14.45 11.97
CA VAL A 157 -12.19 -15.24 12.74
C VAL A 157 -13.52 -14.48 12.87
N ILE A 158 -14.61 -15.09 12.40
CA ILE A 158 -15.95 -14.50 12.41
C ILE A 158 -16.68 -14.87 13.70
N VAL A 159 -17.42 -13.91 14.27
CA VAL A 159 -18.29 -14.12 15.44
C VAL A 159 -19.72 -14.35 14.97
N SER A 160 -20.35 -15.42 15.44
CA SER A 160 -21.76 -15.74 15.17
C SER A 160 -22.56 -15.90 16.47
N LEU A 161 -23.76 -15.35 16.53
CA LEU A 161 -24.69 -15.54 17.65
C LEU A 161 -25.43 -16.89 17.59
N SER A 162 -25.39 -17.58 16.46
CA SER A 162 -26.00 -18.91 16.32
C SER A 162 -24.95 -19.99 16.46
N PRO A 163 -25.21 -21.09 17.19
CA PRO A 163 -24.29 -22.23 17.27
C PRO A 163 -23.99 -22.77 15.88
N MET A 164 -22.71 -22.92 15.53
CA MET A 164 -22.29 -23.44 14.23
C MET A 164 -21.32 -24.60 14.39
N ALA A 165 -21.64 -25.75 13.78
CA ALA A 165 -20.82 -26.96 13.86
C ALA A 165 -19.41 -26.79 13.25
N ILE A 166 -19.27 -25.85 12.31
CA ILE A 166 -18.00 -25.51 11.64
C ILE A 166 -17.08 -24.67 12.55
N GLY A 167 -17.66 -24.00 13.55
CA GLY A 167 -16.93 -23.13 14.49
C GLY A 167 -16.65 -23.77 15.85
N LYS A 168 -16.00 -23.00 16.72
CA LYS A 168 -15.86 -23.33 18.14
C LYS A 168 -16.83 -22.49 18.97
N ASN A 169 -17.73 -23.16 19.68
CA ASN A 169 -18.69 -22.52 20.57
C ASN A 169 -18.01 -22.05 21.84
N ILE A 170 -18.25 -20.81 22.22
CA ILE A 170 -17.79 -20.18 23.46
C ILE A 170 -18.95 -20.13 24.45
N LYS A 171 -18.70 -20.57 25.68
CA LYS A 171 -19.69 -20.62 26.75
C LYS A 171 -19.35 -19.62 27.86
N ASP A 172 -20.37 -19.25 28.64
CA ASP A 172 -20.20 -18.50 29.88
C ASP A 172 -19.78 -19.41 31.05
N THR A 173 -19.60 -18.81 32.23
CA THR A 173 -19.21 -19.52 33.45
C THR A 173 -20.24 -20.52 33.95
N GLU A 174 -21.50 -20.37 33.54
CA GLU A 174 -22.61 -21.26 33.89
C GLU A 174 -22.81 -22.35 32.83
N GLY A 175 -22.00 -22.35 31.77
CA GLY A 175 -22.07 -23.30 30.66
C GLY A 175 -23.08 -22.94 29.59
N ASN A 176 -23.74 -21.78 29.68
CA ASN A 176 -24.66 -21.31 28.65
C ASN A 176 -23.86 -20.81 27.44
N TYR A 177 -24.43 -21.00 26.26
CA TYR A 177 -23.84 -20.55 25.01
C TYR A 177 -23.81 -19.01 24.90
N LEU A 178 -22.69 -18.46 24.44
CA LEU A 178 -22.53 -17.03 24.17
C LEU A 178 -22.47 -16.72 22.66
N PHE A 179 -21.48 -17.30 21.97
CA PHE A 179 -21.27 -17.11 20.54
C PHE A 179 -20.36 -18.21 19.98
N SER A 180 -20.28 -18.31 18.66
CA SER A 180 -19.40 -19.22 17.93
C SER A 180 -18.29 -18.44 17.24
N LEU A 181 -17.07 -18.95 17.32
CA LEU A 181 -15.92 -18.48 16.55
C LEU A 181 -15.72 -19.37 15.33
N ILE A 182 -15.89 -18.78 14.16
CA ILE A 182 -15.77 -19.49 12.88
C ILE A 182 -14.43 -19.09 12.27
N PRO A 183 -13.46 -20.01 12.15
CA PRO A 183 -12.29 -19.73 11.35
C PRO A 183 -12.75 -19.52 9.91
N SER A 184 -12.44 -18.36 9.34
CA SER A 184 -12.70 -18.13 7.93
C SER A 184 -11.64 -18.86 7.11
N ASN A 185 -12.05 -19.79 6.26
CA ASN A 185 -11.14 -20.39 5.26
C ASN A 185 -10.77 -19.39 4.14
N ASN A 186 -11.43 -18.22 4.09
CA ASN A 186 -11.39 -17.30 2.95
C ASN A 186 -10.99 -15.87 3.31
N ILE A 187 -10.30 -15.67 4.44
CA ILE A 187 -9.48 -14.48 4.61
C ILE A 187 -8.15 -15.04 5.03
N THR A 188 -7.18 -14.98 4.11
CA THR A 188 -5.78 -15.28 4.38
C THR A 188 -5.46 -14.72 5.76
N ASP A 189 -5.27 -15.61 6.73
CA ASP A 189 -4.57 -15.21 7.92
C ASP A 189 -3.32 -14.52 7.41
N THR A 190 -3.15 -13.29 7.88
CA THR A 190 -1.97 -12.47 7.78
C THR A 190 -0.89 -13.20 8.58
N ASP A 191 -0.53 -14.40 8.11
CA ASP A 191 0.28 -15.39 8.78
C ASP A 191 1.72 -14.92 8.59
N LYS A 192 2.01 -13.79 9.23
CA LYS A 192 3.17 -12.93 9.04
C LYS A 192 3.35 -12.61 7.55
N ASP A 193 2.99 -11.39 7.15
CA ASP A 193 3.55 -10.74 5.96
C ASP A 193 5.08 -10.69 6.14
N THR A 194 5.75 -11.81 5.92
CA THR A 194 7.19 -11.86 5.95
C THR A 194 7.61 -11.26 4.63
N GLU A 195 8.06 -10.01 4.68
CA GLU A 195 8.68 -9.36 3.53
C GLU A 195 10.05 -9.99 3.17
N LEU A 196 10.55 -10.91 4.00
CA LEU A 196 11.84 -11.55 3.82
C LEU A 196 11.99 -12.29 2.49
N PRO A 197 11.06 -13.17 2.04
CA PRO A 197 11.17 -13.83 0.73
C PRO A 197 11.16 -12.83 -0.41
N PHE A 198 10.40 -11.73 -0.27
CA PHE A 198 10.39 -10.65 -1.25
C PHE A 198 11.76 -9.97 -1.36
N PHE A 199 12.34 -9.55 -0.24
CA PHE A 199 13.67 -8.92 -0.25
C PHE A 199 14.78 -9.87 -0.73
N LEU A 200 14.70 -11.16 -0.39
CA LEU A 200 15.60 -12.18 -0.93
C LEU A 200 15.45 -12.32 -2.45
N PHE A 201 14.22 -12.26 -2.96
CA PHE A 201 13.96 -12.30 -4.40
C PHE A 201 14.51 -11.06 -5.12
N ILE A 202 14.31 -9.86 -4.57
CA ILE A 202 14.91 -8.62 -5.11
C ILE A 202 16.44 -8.71 -5.09
N THR A 203 17.02 -9.22 -4.01
CA THR A 203 18.47 -9.42 -3.89
C THR A 203 18.98 -10.42 -4.94
N ALA A 204 18.26 -11.52 -5.16
CA ALA A 204 18.57 -12.49 -6.20
C ALA A 204 18.47 -11.87 -7.61
N LEU A 205 17.48 -11.01 -7.85
CA LEU A 205 17.33 -10.24 -9.10
C LEU A 205 18.53 -9.31 -9.33
N ILE A 206 19.00 -8.60 -8.30
CA ILE A 206 20.19 -7.76 -8.38
C ILE A 206 21.42 -8.61 -8.69
N PHE A 207 21.62 -9.74 -8.01
CA PHE A 207 22.71 -10.65 -8.31
C PHE A 207 22.61 -11.25 -9.72
N LEU A 208 21.40 -11.52 -10.22
CA LEU A 208 21.17 -11.95 -11.58
C LEU A 208 21.62 -10.86 -12.58
N MET A 209 21.27 -9.60 -12.32
CA MET A 209 21.74 -8.48 -13.14
C MET A 209 23.27 -8.34 -13.09
N LEU A 210 23.90 -8.50 -11.91
CA LEU A 210 25.35 -8.48 -11.77
C LEU A 210 26.03 -9.67 -12.45
N PHE A 211 25.41 -10.85 -12.43
CA PHE A 211 25.88 -12.02 -13.16
C PHE A 211 25.84 -11.76 -14.67
N PHE A 212 24.71 -11.32 -15.21
CA PHE A 212 24.63 -10.96 -16.63
C PHE A 212 25.62 -9.86 -16.99
N ASN A 213 25.82 -8.88 -16.11
CA ASN A 213 26.87 -7.89 -16.29
C ASN A 213 28.26 -8.53 -16.41
N SER A 214 28.61 -9.45 -15.53
CA SER A 214 29.91 -10.13 -15.59
C SER A 214 30.09 -10.94 -16.88
N VAL A 215 29.02 -11.60 -17.35
CA VAL A 215 28.98 -12.35 -18.61
C VAL A 215 29.17 -11.40 -19.80
N ILE A 216 28.53 -10.24 -19.76
CA ILE A 216 28.66 -9.21 -20.79
C ILE A 216 30.10 -8.72 -20.87
N LEU A 217 30.70 -8.37 -19.73
CA LEU A 217 32.07 -7.86 -19.68
C LEU A 217 33.07 -8.92 -20.16
N SER A 218 32.89 -10.19 -19.79
CA SER A 218 33.80 -11.26 -20.22
C SER A 218 33.73 -11.54 -21.71
N ILE A 219 32.55 -11.42 -22.34
CA ILE A 219 32.42 -11.59 -23.79
C ILE A 219 32.87 -10.35 -24.56
N SER A 220 32.66 -9.15 -24.00
CA SER A 220 33.07 -7.87 -24.61
C SER A 220 34.60 -7.74 -24.79
N TYR A 221 35.40 -8.45 -23.99
CA TYR A 221 36.86 -8.57 -24.17
C TYR A 221 37.28 -9.19 -25.51
N SER A 222 36.39 -9.92 -26.19
CA SER A 222 36.58 -10.39 -27.57
C SER A 222 35.99 -9.34 -28.52
N GLU A 223 36.83 -8.48 -29.10
CA GLU A 223 36.51 -7.22 -29.82
C GLU A 223 35.46 -7.26 -30.95
N LYS A 224 34.81 -8.39 -31.26
CA LYS A 224 33.96 -8.54 -32.47
C LYS A 224 32.58 -9.14 -32.27
N THR A 225 32.16 -9.50 -31.06
CA THR A 225 30.88 -10.22 -30.89
C THR A 225 29.85 -9.41 -30.12
N TYR A 226 29.05 -8.61 -30.84
CA TYR A 226 27.86 -7.89 -30.32
C TYR A 226 26.63 -8.81 -30.14
N LEU A 227 26.80 -10.10 -30.44
CA LEU A 227 25.75 -11.11 -30.44
C LEU A 227 25.15 -11.40 -29.03
N PRO A 228 25.93 -11.40 -27.92
CA PRO A 228 25.38 -11.57 -26.58
C PRO A 228 24.48 -10.41 -26.17
N ALA A 229 24.79 -9.18 -26.57
CA ALA A 229 23.95 -8.01 -26.32
C ALA A 229 22.54 -8.19 -26.90
N PHE A 230 22.48 -8.67 -28.13
CA PHE A 230 21.23 -8.90 -28.87
C PHE A 230 20.39 -10.06 -28.32
N ILE A 231 20.97 -10.94 -27.50
CA ILE A 231 20.26 -12.06 -26.88
C ILE A 231 19.91 -11.74 -25.43
N ILE A 232 20.85 -11.18 -24.67
CA ILE A 232 20.71 -10.96 -23.22
C ILE A 232 19.66 -9.89 -22.93
N LEU A 233 19.70 -8.73 -23.59
CA LEU A 233 18.75 -7.65 -23.30
C LEU A 233 17.29 -8.03 -23.66
N PRO A 234 17.01 -8.55 -24.87
CA PRO A 234 15.67 -9.05 -25.18
C PRO A 234 15.26 -10.24 -24.32
N GLY A 235 16.18 -11.15 -24.00
CA GLY A 235 15.91 -12.28 -23.10
C GLY A 235 15.53 -11.82 -21.69
N LEU A 236 16.23 -10.81 -21.16
CA LEU A 236 15.88 -10.18 -19.89
C LEU A 236 14.55 -9.46 -19.97
N PHE A 237 14.28 -8.72 -21.06
CA PHE A 237 12.98 -8.07 -21.26
C PHE A 237 11.85 -9.09 -21.22
N VAL A 238 11.97 -10.21 -21.94
CA VAL A 238 10.99 -11.30 -21.94
C VAL A 238 10.88 -11.92 -20.54
N PHE A 239 11.98 -12.14 -19.84
CA PHE A 239 11.96 -12.65 -18.47
C PHE A 239 11.19 -11.72 -17.52
N PHE A 240 11.46 -10.41 -17.55
CA PHE A 240 10.73 -9.43 -16.74
C PHE A 240 9.26 -9.31 -17.16
N ALA A 241 8.96 -9.35 -18.45
CA ALA A 241 7.59 -9.37 -18.95
C ALA A 241 6.84 -10.62 -18.45
N ILE A 242 7.49 -11.78 -18.42
CA ILE A 242 6.92 -13.01 -17.84
C ILE A 242 6.68 -12.84 -16.35
N LEU A 243 7.60 -12.23 -15.59
CA LEU A 243 7.38 -11.98 -14.16
C LEU A 243 6.15 -11.11 -13.90
N ILE A 244 5.91 -10.10 -14.76
CA ILE A 244 4.76 -9.20 -14.68
C ILE A 244 3.47 -9.91 -15.12
N ILE A 245 3.49 -10.66 -16.23
CA ILE A 245 2.31 -11.28 -16.86
C ILE A 245 1.89 -12.60 -16.19
N PHE A 246 2.83 -13.52 -15.95
CA PHE A 246 2.54 -14.93 -15.65
C PHE A 246 2.25 -15.26 -14.18
N ASN A 247 1.86 -14.27 -13.37
CA ASN A 247 1.35 -14.48 -12.02
C ASN A 247 2.23 -15.37 -11.12
N ARG A 248 3.18 -14.70 -10.45
CA ARG A 248 3.79 -14.97 -9.13
C ARG A 248 4.15 -16.44 -8.77
N PRO A 249 5.40 -16.66 -8.33
CA PRO A 249 5.68 -17.79 -7.46
C PRO A 249 4.84 -17.70 -6.17
N SER A 250 4.18 -18.78 -5.79
CA SER A 250 3.27 -18.85 -4.62
C SER A 250 3.93 -18.47 -3.28
N TYR A 251 5.26 -18.45 -3.21
CA TYR A 251 6.01 -18.02 -2.03
C TYR A 251 6.16 -16.49 -1.91
N LEU A 252 5.90 -15.72 -2.99
CA LEU A 252 5.94 -14.26 -2.97
C LEU A 252 4.56 -13.62 -2.76
N SER A 253 3.47 -14.38 -2.92
CA SER A 253 2.11 -13.84 -2.83
C SER A 253 1.71 -13.36 -1.43
N GLY A 254 2.43 -13.80 -0.39
CA GLY A 254 2.22 -13.33 0.99
C GLY A 254 2.91 -12.00 1.33
N SER A 255 3.67 -11.40 0.42
CA SER A 255 4.26 -10.07 0.63
C SER A 255 3.27 -8.96 0.29
N GLY A 256 3.28 -7.88 1.07
CA GLY A 256 2.45 -6.71 0.78
C GLY A 256 2.79 -6.02 -0.54
N PHE A 257 4.00 -6.18 -1.09
CA PHE A 257 4.37 -5.63 -2.40
C PHE A 257 3.57 -6.24 -3.57
N PHE A 258 3.00 -7.42 -3.36
CA PHE A 258 2.12 -8.09 -4.30
C PHE A 258 0.64 -7.97 -3.93
N SER A 259 0.32 -7.24 -2.87
CA SER A 259 -1.06 -7.05 -2.41
C SER A 259 -1.77 -6.01 -3.26
N GLU A 260 -2.84 -6.45 -3.95
CA GLU A 260 -3.79 -5.57 -4.66
C GLU A 260 -4.57 -4.67 -3.68
N GLU A 261 -4.55 -5.01 -2.38
CA GLU A 261 -5.14 -4.14 -1.36
C GLU A 261 -4.29 -2.88 -1.10
N LEU A 262 -2.97 -2.94 -1.28
CA LEU A 262 -2.08 -1.81 -0.99
C LEU A 262 -2.01 -0.83 -2.16
N PHE A 263 -2.02 -1.35 -3.38
CA PHE A 263 -2.06 -0.60 -4.62
C PHE A 263 -2.75 -1.44 -5.69
N SER A 264 -3.71 -0.83 -6.39
CA SER A 264 -4.43 -1.44 -7.51
C SER A 264 -4.26 -0.53 -8.73
N GLY A 265 -3.20 -0.77 -9.48
CA GLY A 265 -2.89 -0.03 -10.70
C GLY A 265 -3.65 -0.52 -11.93
N VAL A 266 -3.12 -0.15 -13.10
CA VAL A 266 -3.59 -0.61 -14.41
C VAL A 266 -2.47 -1.41 -15.08
N PHE A 267 -2.84 -2.50 -15.75
CA PHE A 267 -1.91 -3.38 -16.43
C PHE A 267 -1.06 -2.56 -17.43
N PRO A 268 0.28 -2.74 -17.46
CA PRO A 268 1.06 -3.81 -16.83
C PRO A 268 1.56 -3.53 -15.40
N PHE A 269 1.19 -2.41 -14.78
CA PHE A 269 1.68 -1.99 -13.47
C PHE A 269 0.57 -2.06 -12.43
N ASP A 270 -0.01 -3.25 -12.26
CA ASP A 270 -1.13 -3.46 -11.34
C ASP A 270 -0.69 -3.44 -9.86
N ARG A 271 0.59 -3.77 -9.59
CA ARG A 271 1.13 -3.98 -8.25
C ARG A 271 2.42 -3.20 -8.01
N LEU A 272 2.78 -3.04 -6.73
CA LEU A 272 4.02 -2.36 -6.35
C LEU A 272 5.27 -3.12 -6.80
N ALA A 273 5.23 -4.45 -6.76
CA ALA A 273 6.32 -5.30 -7.24
C ALA A 273 6.64 -5.07 -8.73
N ASP A 274 5.63 -4.81 -9.55
CA ASP A 274 5.80 -4.63 -11.00
C ASP A 274 6.61 -3.37 -11.29
N ILE A 275 6.37 -2.30 -10.52
CA ILE A 275 7.12 -1.04 -10.56
C ILE A 275 8.59 -1.30 -10.18
N ILE A 276 8.83 -2.09 -9.14
CA ILE A 276 10.19 -2.43 -8.70
C ILE A 276 10.94 -3.20 -9.80
N PHE A 277 10.28 -4.18 -10.41
CA PHE A 277 10.86 -4.99 -11.48
C PHE A 277 11.22 -4.17 -12.71
N ILE A 278 10.31 -3.32 -13.20
CA ILE A 278 10.59 -2.46 -14.35
C ILE A 278 11.69 -1.45 -14.02
N SER A 279 11.77 -0.96 -12.78
CA SER A 279 12.81 -0.03 -12.34
C SER A 279 14.20 -0.66 -12.39
N ILE A 280 14.34 -1.89 -11.87
CA ILE A 280 15.61 -2.65 -11.90
C ILE A 280 16.01 -2.93 -13.35
N PHE A 281 15.06 -3.40 -14.17
CA PHE A 281 15.30 -3.68 -15.57
C PHE A 281 15.72 -2.43 -16.36
N ALA A 282 15.02 -1.30 -16.16
CA ALA A 282 15.33 -0.03 -16.82
C ALA A 282 16.73 0.46 -16.45
N ALA A 283 17.08 0.44 -15.16
CA ALA A 283 18.41 0.86 -14.70
C ALA A 283 19.52 0.00 -15.30
N PHE A 284 19.36 -1.33 -15.28
CA PHE A 284 20.33 -2.24 -15.90
C PHE A 284 20.45 -1.99 -17.40
N SER A 285 19.31 -1.84 -18.09
CA SER A 285 19.26 -1.68 -19.53
C SER A 285 19.97 -0.41 -19.96
N VAL A 286 19.71 0.74 -19.31
CA VAL A 286 20.30 2.03 -19.70
C VAL A 286 21.81 2.04 -19.50
N VAL A 287 22.31 1.52 -18.38
CA VAL A 287 23.76 1.43 -18.11
C VAL A 287 24.45 0.58 -19.18
N ARG A 288 23.82 -0.52 -19.59
CA ARG A 288 24.44 -1.47 -20.51
C ARG A 288 24.17 -1.19 -21.97
N LEU A 289 23.15 -0.41 -22.31
CA LEU A 289 22.75 -0.14 -23.70
C LEU A 289 23.94 0.36 -24.54
N PHE A 290 24.75 1.27 -23.99
CA PHE A 290 25.87 1.90 -24.69
C PHE A 290 27.18 1.07 -24.67
N ASP A 291 27.33 0.17 -23.70
CA ASP A 291 28.45 -0.78 -23.65
C ASP A 291 28.20 -1.98 -24.58
N LEU A 292 26.94 -2.44 -24.63
CA LEU A 292 26.51 -3.66 -25.30
C LEU A 292 26.25 -3.46 -26.78
N PHE A 293 25.50 -2.41 -27.11
CA PHE A 293 25.28 -2.06 -28.49
C PHE A 293 26.38 -1.09 -28.89
N PRO A 294 27.02 -1.29 -30.05
CA PRO A 294 27.90 -0.29 -30.63
C PRO A 294 27.03 0.84 -31.21
N LEU A 295 26.12 1.39 -30.40
CA LEU A 295 25.26 2.52 -30.74
C LEU A 295 26.10 3.66 -31.27
N GLU A 296 27.29 3.87 -30.69
CA GLU A 296 28.26 4.80 -31.23
C GLU A 296 28.66 4.45 -32.68
N LYS A 297 29.13 3.23 -32.97
CA LYS A 297 29.56 2.85 -34.33
C LYS A 297 28.39 2.77 -35.31
N LEU A 298 27.20 2.33 -34.87
CA LEU A 298 25.99 2.24 -35.69
C LEU A 298 25.47 3.63 -36.01
N PHE A 299 25.33 4.48 -35.00
CA PHE A 299 24.95 5.88 -35.18
C PHE A 299 25.98 6.58 -36.05
N GLN A 300 27.27 6.35 -35.84
CA GLN A 300 28.30 6.89 -36.72
C GLN A 300 28.18 6.37 -38.16
N LYS A 301 28.05 5.06 -38.37
CA LYS A 301 27.95 4.45 -39.70
C LYS A 301 26.72 4.92 -40.48
N PHE A 302 25.56 5.02 -39.84
CA PHE A 302 24.31 5.43 -40.50
C PHE A 302 24.16 6.95 -40.57
N ALA A 303 24.68 7.70 -39.59
CA ALA A 303 24.40 9.12 -39.41
C ALA A 303 25.55 10.06 -39.82
N LEU A 304 26.83 9.63 -39.86
CA LEU A 304 27.93 10.51 -40.31
C LEU A 304 27.83 10.91 -41.79
N GLY A 305 27.10 10.14 -42.62
CA GLY A 305 26.98 10.40 -44.06
C GLY A 305 25.78 11.25 -44.45
N ASN A 306 24.74 11.35 -43.62
CA ASN A 306 23.48 11.99 -43.99
C ASN A 306 22.84 12.74 -42.81
N LYS A 307 22.88 14.08 -42.91
CA LYS A 307 22.33 15.01 -41.91
C LYS A 307 20.83 14.78 -41.64
N ILE A 308 20.07 14.36 -42.67
CA ILE A 308 18.63 14.09 -42.52
C ILE A 308 18.41 12.87 -41.62
N ILE A 309 19.23 11.84 -41.78
CA ILE A 309 19.14 10.62 -40.98
C ILE A 309 19.54 10.90 -39.52
N SER A 310 20.61 11.68 -39.29
CA SER A 310 21.01 12.07 -37.93
C SER A 310 19.91 12.86 -37.22
N ASP A 311 19.31 13.81 -37.93
CA ASP A 311 18.26 14.68 -37.39
C ASP A 311 16.98 13.89 -37.10
N PHE A 312 16.60 12.98 -38.01
CA PHE A 312 15.45 12.09 -37.81
C PHE A 312 15.66 11.14 -36.62
N LEU A 313 16.84 10.54 -36.49
CA LEU A 313 17.18 9.67 -35.36
C LEU A 313 17.15 10.44 -34.03
N LEU A 314 17.72 11.63 -33.96
CA LEU A 314 17.63 12.44 -32.74
C LEU A 314 16.18 12.82 -32.42
N LEU A 315 15.39 13.20 -33.43
CA LEU A 315 13.99 13.56 -33.24
C LEU A 315 13.16 12.40 -32.67
N ILE A 316 13.31 11.18 -33.21
CA ILE A 316 12.59 10.01 -32.69
C ILE A 316 13.02 9.70 -31.25
N PHE A 317 14.30 9.78 -30.91
CA PHE A 317 14.77 9.55 -29.53
C PHE A 317 14.24 10.59 -28.54
N LEU A 318 14.15 11.85 -28.95
CA LEU A 318 13.58 12.91 -28.12
C LEU A 318 12.07 12.71 -27.92
N LEU A 319 11.33 12.37 -28.98
CA LEU A 319 9.90 12.03 -28.89
C LEU A 319 9.67 10.82 -27.96
N THR A 320 10.48 9.77 -28.08
CA THR A 320 10.42 8.62 -27.17
C THR A 320 10.73 9.02 -25.73
N SER A 321 11.69 9.92 -25.51
CA SER A 321 12.03 10.41 -24.17
C SER A 321 10.87 11.20 -23.55
N PHE A 322 10.19 12.05 -24.32
CA PHE A 322 8.98 12.74 -23.86
C PHE A 322 7.86 11.76 -23.53
N TRP A 323 7.58 10.81 -24.42
CA TRP A 323 6.54 9.81 -24.21
C TRP A 323 6.80 8.98 -22.94
N LEU A 324 8.02 8.46 -22.75
CA LEU A 324 8.37 7.72 -21.55
C LEU A 324 8.28 8.57 -20.27
N PHE A 325 8.66 9.86 -20.33
CA PHE A 325 8.51 10.76 -19.17
C PHE A 325 7.05 10.92 -18.76
N ILE A 326 6.16 11.04 -19.74
CA ILE A 326 4.71 11.12 -19.51
C ILE A 326 4.22 9.84 -18.85
N GLU A 327 4.55 8.66 -19.40
CA GLU A 327 4.11 7.37 -18.85
C GLU A 327 4.57 7.18 -17.40
N ILE A 328 5.83 7.50 -17.08
CA ILE A 328 6.34 7.42 -15.70
C ILE A 328 5.57 8.41 -14.79
N SER A 329 5.22 9.59 -15.30
CA SER A 329 4.48 10.62 -14.55
C SER A 329 3.02 10.23 -14.29
N VAL A 330 2.36 9.61 -15.28
CA VAL A 330 1.03 9.03 -15.11
C VAL A 330 1.07 7.90 -14.11
N LEU A 331 2.04 7.00 -14.21
CA LEU A 331 2.26 5.92 -13.25
C LEU A 331 2.48 6.44 -11.83
N PHE A 332 3.28 7.50 -11.65
CA PHE A 332 3.48 8.11 -10.34
C PHE A 332 2.20 8.73 -9.78
N LYS A 333 1.42 9.41 -10.62
CA LYS A 333 0.11 9.94 -10.25
C LYS A 333 -0.85 8.81 -9.85
N ASP A 334 -0.88 7.71 -10.60
CA ASP A 334 -1.72 6.56 -10.31
C ASP A 334 -1.34 5.88 -9.00
N ILE A 335 -0.05 5.80 -8.68
CA ILE A 335 0.43 5.33 -7.36
C ILE A 335 -0.14 6.21 -6.24
N ILE A 336 -0.06 7.53 -6.39
CA ILE A 336 -0.53 8.45 -5.35
C ILE A 336 -2.04 8.35 -5.17
N LEU A 337 -2.80 8.22 -6.27
CA LEU A 337 -4.27 8.21 -6.25
C LEU A 337 -4.87 6.85 -5.89
N ASN A 338 -4.28 5.75 -6.37
CA ASN A 338 -4.83 4.39 -6.27
C ASN A 338 -4.13 3.53 -5.20
N SER A 339 -3.27 4.12 -4.38
CA SER A 339 -2.74 3.42 -3.21
C SER A 339 -3.50 3.76 -1.94
N LYS A 340 -3.60 2.79 -1.02
CA LYS A 340 -4.10 3.05 0.34
C LYS A 340 -3.09 3.80 1.22
N MET A 341 -1.92 4.14 0.66
CA MET A 341 -0.84 4.82 1.35
C MET A 341 -1.08 6.34 1.34
N SER A 342 -1.31 6.94 2.51
CA SER A 342 -1.42 8.40 2.60
C SER A 342 -0.03 9.05 2.40
N PHE A 343 0.20 9.76 1.29
CA PHE A 343 1.44 10.52 1.03
C PHE A 343 1.47 11.91 1.69
N ASP A 344 0.94 12.01 2.91
CA ASP A 344 0.96 13.26 3.68
C ASP A 344 2.35 13.51 4.28
N ILE A 345 2.76 14.77 4.41
CA ILE A 345 4.00 15.23 5.04
C ILE A 345 4.13 14.64 6.46
N GLN A 346 3.03 14.56 7.21
CA GLN A 346 3.00 13.97 8.55
C GLN A 346 3.35 12.47 8.55
N SER A 347 3.15 11.80 7.41
CA SER A 347 3.43 10.38 7.27
C SER A 347 4.90 10.05 7.06
N PHE A 348 5.76 11.03 6.73
CA PHE A 348 7.21 10.84 6.68
C PHE A 348 7.84 10.70 8.08
N ILE A 349 7.15 11.13 9.13
CA ILE A 349 7.58 10.97 10.52
C ILE A 349 7.51 9.49 10.96
N LYS A 350 6.62 8.70 10.33
CA LYS A 350 6.52 7.25 10.53
C LYS A 350 6.78 6.52 9.21
N PRO A 351 8.05 6.24 8.88
CA PRO A 351 8.42 5.65 7.61
C PRO A 351 7.73 4.29 7.42
N ASP A 352 7.06 4.15 6.29
CA ASP A 352 6.45 2.90 5.83
C ASP A 352 7.38 2.30 4.77
N ILE A 353 7.71 1.01 4.93
CA ILE A 353 8.60 0.27 4.01
C ILE A 353 8.08 0.37 2.56
N TYR A 354 6.76 0.30 2.36
CA TYR A 354 6.17 0.34 1.02
C TYR A 354 6.36 1.71 0.37
N LYS A 355 6.12 2.79 1.11
CA LYS A 355 6.29 4.17 0.60
C LYS A 355 7.73 4.47 0.23
N ILE A 356 8.67 4.13 1.12
CA ILE A 356 10.10 4.35 0.86
C ILE A 356 10.50 3.58 -0.40
N THR A 357 10.09 2.31 -0.48
CA THR A 357 10.42 1.46 -1.62
C THR A 357 9.90 2.06 -2.93
N ILE A 358 8.65 2.53 -2.96
CA ILE A 358 8.07 3.14 -4.15
C ILE A 358 8.81 4.42 -4.55
N VAL A 359 9.05 5.32 -3.59
CA VAL A 359 9.78 6.57 -3.87
C VAL A 359 11.17 6.26 -4.44
N VAL A 360 11.89 5.29 -3.86
CA VAL A 360 13.20 4.86 -4.32
C VAL A 360 13.13 4.30 -5.75
N PHE A 361 12.24 3.36 -6.03
CA PHE A 361 12.17 2.70 -7.33
C PHE A 361 11.60 3.62 -8.44
N THR A 362 10.61 4.46 -8.13
CA THR A 362 10.17 5.51 -9.07
C THR A 362 11.28 6.53 -9.34
N THR A 363 12.08 6.90 -8.33
CA THR A 363 13.27 7.76 -8.56
C THR A 363 14.28 7.07 -9.46
N ILE A 364 14.54 5.78 -9.27
CA ILE A 364 15.41 4.98 -10.15
C ILE A 364 14.88 4.97 -11.59
N LEU A 365 13.56 4.88 -11.81
CA LEU A 365 12.97 4.97 -13.16
C LEU A 365 13.23 6.33 -13.81
N TYR A 366 12.98 7.43 -13.10
CA TYR A 366 13.27 8.77 -13.63
C TYR A 366 14.74 8.98 -13.91
N LEU A 367 15.63 8.54 -13.01
CA LEU A 367 17.08 8.59 -13.23
C LEU A 367 17.48 7.77 -14.47
N SER A 368 16.91 6.57 -14.63
CA SER A 368 17.17 5.73 -15.80
C SER A 368 16.77 6.45 -17.10
N LEU A 369 15.63 7.13 -17.12
CA LEU A 369 15.21 7.93 -18.27
C LEU A 369 16.15 9.12 -18.54
N ILE A 370 16.58 9.83 -17.49
CA ILE A 370 17.54 10.93 -17.62
C ILE A 370 18.87 10.44 -18.19
N PHE A 371 19.39 9.32 -17.70
CA PHE A 371 20.62 8.71 -18.23
C PHE A 371 20.47 8.24 -19.67
N PHE A 372 19.30 7.70 -20.03
CA PHE A 372 18.98 7.32 -21.40
C PHE A 372 19.04 8.54 -22.32
N THR A 373 18.33 9.62 -21.98
CA THR A 373 18.30 10.86 -22.77
C THR A 373 19.68 11.51 -22.86
N ASP A 374 20.42 11.58 -21.75
CA ASP A 374 21.79 12.09 -21.70
C ASP A 374 22.73 11.34 -22.66
N SER A 375 22.65 10.01 -22.65
CA SER A 375 23.55 9.18 -23.45
C SER A 375 23.27 9.33 -24.95
N PHE A 376 22.01 9.47 -25.37
CA PHE A 376 21.66 9.77 -26.75
C PHE A 376 22.06 11.18 -27.18
N ILE A 377 21.87 12.18 -26.32
CA ILE A 377 22.31 13.55 -26.60
C ILE A 377 23.84 13.61 -26.73
N LYS A 378 24.58 12.89 -25.89
CA LYS A 378 26.04 12.78 -25.97
C LYS A 378 26.50 12.21 -27.31
N LEU A 379 25.80 11.18 -27.85
CA LEU A 379 26.09 10.66 -29.18
C LEU A 379 25.76 11.68 -30.28
N ALA A 380 24.61 12.33 -30.19
CA ALA A 380 24.18 13.32 -31.16
C ALA A 380 25.12 14.54 -31.22
N ALA A 381 25.63 15.00 -30.06
CA ALA A 381 26.52 16.15 -29.95
C ALA A 381 27.85 16.02 -30.68
N ARG A 382 28.25 14.79 -31.04
CA ARG A 382 29.45 14.55 -31.84
C ARG A 382 29.28 14.85 -33.32
N ILE A 383 28.05 14.92 -33.81
CA ILE A 383 27.73 15.02 -35.25
C ILE A 383 26.86 16.25 -35.54
N ILE A 384 25.88 16.50 -34.68
CA ILE A 384 24.90 17.58 -34.82
C ILE A 384 25.43 18.79 -34.04
N PRO A 385 25.41 20.01 -34.60
CA PRO A 385 25.80 21.21 -33.88
C PRO A 385 24.69 21.64 -32.91
N PHE A 386 25.09 22.33 -31.83
CA PHE A 386 24.20 22.76 -30.75
C PHE A 386 22.91 23.45 -31.24
N GLY A 387 23.02 24.40 -32.17
CA GLY A 387 21.85 25.14 -32.69
C GLY A 387 20.82 24.23 -33.38
N ARG A 388 21.26 23.18 -34.09
CA ARG A 388 20.33 22.20 -34.70
C ARG A 388 19.70 21.30 -33.66
N SER A 389 20.44 20.84 -32.65
CA SER A 389 19.85 20.07 -31.55
C SER A 389 18.84 20.88 -30.75
N LEU A 390 19.04 22.19 -30.57
CA LEU A 390 18.02 23.06 -29.97
C LEU A 390 16.74 23.10 -30.81
N ILE A 391 16.85 23.32 -32.12
CA ILE A 391 15.70 23.31 -33.04
C ILE A 391 14.97 21.96 -32.98
N LEU A 392 15.70 20.84 -33.03
CA LEU A 392 15.10 19.50 -32.95
C LEU A 392 14.43 19.24 -31.60
N SER A 393 15.02 19.71 -30.49
CA SER A 393 14.41 19.61 -29.16
C SER A 393 13.14 20.44 -29.03
N PHE A 394 13.12 21.64 -29.61
CA PHE A 394 11.93 22.48 -29.67
C PHE A 394 10.85 21.83 -30.55
N SER A 395 11.22 21.28 -31.71
CA SER A 395 10.29 20.54 -32.58
C SER A 395 9.70 19.30 -31.91
N ALA A 396 10.52 18.54 -31.17
CA ALA A 396 10.02 17.40 -30.39
C ALA A 396 9.03 17.86 -29.30
N PHE A 397 9.37 18.93 -28.58
CA PHE A 397 8.51 19.52 -27.55
C PHE A 397 7.17 20.01 -28.13
N THR A 398 7.18 20.73 -29.25
CA THR A 398 5.94 21.22 -29.88
C THR A 398 5.08 20.09 -30.43
N LEU A 399 5.69 19.04 -31.01
CA LEU A 399 4.97 17.85 -31.44
C LEU A 399 4.34 17.10 -30.26
N SER A 400 5.06 16.94 -29.15
CA SER A 400 4.53 16.32 -27.93
C SER A 400 3.45 17.17 -27.25
N LEU A 401 3.55 18.51 -27.33
CA LEU A 401 2.52 19.42 -26.84
C LEU A 401 1.25 19.29 -27.68
N LEU A 402 1.40 19.29 -29.01
CA LEU A 402 0.29 19.14 -29.95
C LEU A 402 -0.42 17.79 -29.75
N SER A 403 0.32 16.70 -29.59
CA SER A 403 -0.29 15.39 -29.34
C SER A 403 -1.08 15.37 -28.03
N ALA A 404 -0.56 15.97 -26.95
CA ALA A 404 -1.26 16.09 -25.67
C ALA A 404 -2.51 17.00 -25.75
N SER A 405 -2.46 18.07 -26.54
CA SER A 405 -3.63 18.93 -26.77
C SER A 405 -4.72 18.23 -27.58
N LEU A 406 -4.35 17.45 -28.60
CA LEU A 406 -5.30 16.68 -29.41
C LEU A 406 -5.98 15.56 -28.60
N SER A 407 -5.27 14.95 -27.65
CA SER A 407 -5.85 13.95 -26.76
C SER A 407 -6.65 14.55 -25.59
N GLY A 408 -6.66 15.88 -25.43
CA GLY A 408 -7.32 16.56 -24.32
C GLY A 408 -6.66 16.33 -22.95
N ALA A 409 -5.43 15.82 -22.91
CA ALA A 409 -4.75 15.38 -21.69
C ALA A 409 -4.04 16.54 -20.95
N THR A 410 -4.82 17.48 -20.41
CA THR A 410 -4.28 18.71 -19.80
C THR A 410 -3.36 18.47 -18.60
N SER A 411 -3.51 17.35 -17.90
CA SER A 411 -2.66 16.98 -16.76
C SER A 411 -1.20 16.70 -17.14
N VAL A 412 -0.91 16.52 -18.43
CA VAL A 412 0.41 16.10 -18.92
C VAL A 412 1.33 17.30 -19.24
N TYR A 413 0.77 18.51 -19.36
CA TYR A 413 1.54 19.69 -19.75
C TYR A 413 2.70 19.99 -18.81
N PHE A 414 2.49 19.87 -17.49
CA PHE A 414 3.57 20.09 -16.51
C PHE A 414 4.72 19.10 -16.67
N ALA A 415 4.42 17.82 -16.96
CA ALA A 415 5.42 16.80 -17.25
C ALA A 415 6.21 17.12 -18.53
N LEU A 416 5.54 17.60 -19.59
CA LEU A 416 6.18 18.02 -20.83
C LEU A 416 7.14 19.21 -20.63
N PHE A 417 6.70 20.25 -19.91
CA PHE A 417 7.56 21.40 -19.61
C PHE A 417 8.78 20.99 -18.77
N THR A 418 8.58 20.12 -17.78
CA THR A 418 9.67 19.60 -16.95
C THR A 418 10.68 18.83 -17.79
N MET A 419 10.22 17.89 -18.63
CA MET A 419 11.10 17.11 -19.48
C MET A 419 11.86 17.98 -20.48
N TYR A 420 11.20 19.01 -21.03
CA TYR A 420 11.86 19.96 -21.92
C TYR A 420 12.95 20.76 -21.20
N ALA A 421 12.68 21.24 -19.98
CA ALA A 421 13.69 21.91 -19.16
C ALA A 421 14.90 20.98 -18.85
N LEU A 422 14.65 19.71 -18.53
CA LEU A 422 15.71 18.72 -18.34
C LEU A 422 16.54 18.52 -19.63
N ILE A 423 15.90 18.37 -20.79
CA ILE A 423 16.59 18.24 -22.09
C ILE A 423 17.47 19.47 -22.36
N LEU A 424 16.98 20.70 -22.11
CA LEU A 424 17.76 21.92 -22.30
C LEU A 424 19.00 21.96 -21.40
N ILE A 425 18.87 21.54 -20.13
CA ILE A 425 20.02 21.43 -19.21
C ILE A 425 21.03 20.41 -19.75
N ILE A 426 20.58 19.23 -20.17
CA ILE A 426 21.44 18.17 -20.70
C ILE A 426 22.16 18.63 -21.97
N LEU A 427 21.44 19.26 -22.91
CA LEU A 427 22.02 19.85 -24.12
C LEU A 427 23.08 20.89 -23.76
N PHE A 428 22.75 21.82 -22.87
CA PHE A 428 23.72 22.84 -22.45
C PHE A 428 24.98 22.22 -21.86
N VAL A 429 24.84 21.24 -20.96
CA VAL A 429 25.99 20.53 -20.37
C VAL A 429 26.79 19.88 -21.48
N ARG A 430 26.20 19.00 -22.30
CA ARG A 430 26.94 18.18 -23.27
C ARG A 430 27.62 18.97 -24.39
N TYR A 431 27.13 20.15 -24.72
CA TYR A 431 27.74 21.01 -25.75
C TYR A 431 28.72 22.05 -25.21
N THR A 432 28.73 22.30 -23.89
CA THR A 432 29.66 23.28 -23.27
C THR A 432 30.71 22.64 -22.36
N LYS A 433 30.45 21.45 -21.81
CA LYS A 433 31.28 20.74 -20.83
C LYS A 433 31.20 19.23 -21.03
N ASP A 434 32.32 18.54 -20.85
CA ASP A 434 32.33 17.07 -20.91
C ASP A 434 31.72 16.40 -19.66
N TYR A 435 31.69 17.14 -18.54
CA TYR A 435 31.24 16.65 -17.24
C TYR A 435 30.12 17.51 -16.65
N TYR A 436 29.23 16.88 -15.90
CA TYR A 436 28.25 17.57 -15.08
C TYR A 436 28.98 18.34 -13.98
N SER A 437 28.92 19.66 -14.05
CA SER A 437 29.32 20.52 -12.94
C SER A 437 28.33 20.41 -11.77
N TYR A 438 28.77 20.76 -10.57
CA TYR A 438 27.93 20.81 -9.37
C TYR A 438 26.63 21.60 -9.59
N PHE A 439 26.68 22.74 -10.29
CA PHE A 439 25.52 23.57 -10.61
C PHE A 439 24.52 22.93 -11.57
N SER A 440 24.99 22.18 -12.57
CA SER A 440 24.10 21.43 -13.48
C SER A 440 23.41 20.26 -12.77
N LEU A 441 24.08 19.65 -11.79
CA LEU A 441 23.52 18.59 -10.97
C LEU A 441 22.47 19.16 -10.00
N LEU A 442 22.75 20.32 -9.38
CA LEU A 442 21.79 21.07 -8.60
C LEU A 442 20.57 21.53 -9.41
N ALA A 443 20.75 22.01 -10.64
CA ALA A 443 19.65 22.42 -11.52
C ALA A 443 18.76 21.24 -11.90
N LEU A 444 19.36 20.07 -12.16
CA LEU A 444 18.64 18.83 -12.45
C LEU A 444 17.83 18.35 -11.24
N ILE A 445 18.44 18.37 -10.05
CA ILE A 445 17.75 18.09 -8.79
C ILE A 445 16.63 19.11 -8.57
N PHE A 446 16.86 20.40 -8.80
CA PHE A 446 15.89 21.46 -8.59
C PHE A 446 14.66 21.30 -9.49
N VAL A 447 14.85 21.09 -10.80
CA VAL A 447 13.76 20.86 -11.75
C VAL A 447 12.97 19.61 -11.37
N PHE A 448 13.65 18.54 -10.98
CA PHE A 448 13.00 17.32 -10.51
C PHE A 448 12.23 17.52 -9.19
N THR A 449 12.75 18.34 -8.28
CA THR A 449 12.10 18.65 -7.01
C THR A 449 10.85 19.52 -7.22
N VAL A 450 10.91 20.50 -8.11
CA VAL A 450 9.74 21.32 -8.50
C VAL A 450 8.68 20.44 -9.15
N PHE A 451 9.09 19.52 -10.01
CA PHE A 451 8.18 18.55 -10.60
C PHE A 451 7.54 17.63 -9.57
N SER A 452 8.30 17.18 -8.57
CA SER A 452 7.75 16.36 -7.49
C SER A 452 6.81 17.12 -6.55
N ALA A 453 6.84 18.46 -6.56
CA ALA A 453 6.06 19.32 -5.66
C ALA A 453 4.76 19.86 -6.30
N GLY A 454 4.62 19.80 -7.63
CA GLY A 454 3.44 20.22 -8.38
C GLY A 454 2.67 19.04 -8.94
#